data_AF-A0A7X7GUV8-F1
#
_entry.id   AF-A0A7X7GUV8-F1
#
_cell.length_a   1.000
_cell.length_b   1.000
_cell.length_c   1.000
_cell.angle_alpha   90.00
_cell.angle_beta   90.00
_cell.angle_gamma   90.00
#
_symmetry.space_group_name_H-M   'P 1'
#
loop_
_entity.id
_entity.type
_entity.pdbx_description
1 polymer ?
#
loop_
_entity_poly.entity_id
_entity_poly.type
_entity_poly.pdbx_seq_one_letter_code
_entity_poly.pdbx_strand_id
1 'polypeptide(L)'
;MAGLLATLTVVGCGDVEPEATSSEPASATTTERLRRTDQASLAQAIPKELDAVSIVVKFHEGTEVRVESARLTGDAVSSARSRASIQRDLDEVTATFARTGTRAEPLFRVPRSRLKQLKERGERLTARPLADLSLYFEAPWTGTSRSELEAHLEALNALDSVEIAYVQPAPQTPAIPVLDQAEVASSTTPDFTALQGYVEDDANGIGVSVA
;
A
#
# COMPACT_ATOMS: atom_id res chain seq x y z
N MET A 1 -61.64 21.92 29.64
CA MET A 1 -62.75 21.07 29.14
C MET A 1 -63.18 21.66 27.80
N ALA A 2 -63.26 20.85 26.73
CA ALA A 2 -63.41 21.28 25.31
C ALA A 2 -62.24 22.18 24.78
N GLY A 3 -61.79 22.13 23.52
CA GLY A 3 -62.42 21.70 22.26
C GLY A 3 -62.81 22.94 21.44
N LEU A 4 -62.67 23.06 20.10
CA LEU A 4 -62.53 22.08 19.02
C LEU A 4 -62.18 22.82 17.68
N LEU A 5 -61.50 22.16 16.71
CA LEU A 5 -61.43 22.35 15.22
C LEU A 5 -61.70 23.74 14.57
N ALA A 6 -60.85 24.35 13.72
CA ALA A 6 -60.21 23.94 12.43
C ALA A 6 -61.04 24.21 11.14
N THR A 7 -60.45 24.92 10.16
CA THR A 7 -60.88 25.00 8.74
C THR A 7 -59.70 25.24 7.77
N LEU A 8 -59.82 24.71 6.54
CA LEU A 8 -58.83 24.74 5.45
C LEU A 8 -59.19 25.75 4.33
N THR A 9 -58.35 25.75 3.27
CA THR A 9 -58.48 26.33 1.89
C THR A 9 -57.90 27.74 1.70
N VAL A 10 -57.37 28.14 0.52
CA VAL A 10 -57.27 27.45 -0.80
C VAL A 10 -55.97 27.77 -1.59
N VAL A 11 -55.76 27.02 -2.69
CA VAL A 11 -54.74 27.09 -3.76
C VAL A 11 -54.57 28.46 -4.46
N GLY A 12 -53.35 28.76 -4.92
CA GLY A 12 -53.10 29.70 -6.02
C GLY A 12 -51.98 29.19 -6.96
N CYS A 13 -52.27 29.02 -8.25
CA CYS A 13 -51.28 28.71 -9.30
C CYS A 13 -50.76 30.00 -9.95
N GLY A 14 -49.51 29.98 -10.42
CA GLY A 14 -48.91 31.10 -11.16
C GLY A 14 -47.50 30.79 -11.67
N ASP A 15 -47.38 30.09 -12.78
CA ASP A 15 -46.14 29.96 -13.56
C ASP A 15 -45.82 31.25 -14.31
N VAL A 16 -44.66 31.89 -14.06
CA VAL A 16 -43.85 32.63 -15.05
C VAL A 16 -42.37 32.67 -14.59
N GLU A 17 -41.49 31.99 -15.31
CA GLU A 17 -40.02 32.23 -15.41
C GLU A 17 -39.75 33.16 -16.64
N PRO A 18 -38.53 33.72 -16.90
CA PRO A 18 -37.19 33.32 -16.43
C PRO A 18 -36.17 34.46 -16.09
N GLU A 19 -34.91 34.05 -15.85
CA GLU A 19 -33.62 34.83 -15.85
C GLU A 19 -33.42 35.91 -14.75
N ALA A 20 -32.29 36.03 -14.02
CA ALA A 20 -30.90 35.71 -14.36
C ALA A 20 -29.97 35.63 -13.11
N THR A 21 -28.91 34.82 -13.20
CA THR A 21 -27.60 34.92 -12.50
C THR A 21 -27.54 35.09 -10.96
N SER A 22 -26.98 34.10 -10.24
CA SER A 22 -25.53 34.07 -9.92
C SER A 22 -25.14 32.99 -8.88
N SER A 23 -24.02 32.31 -9.14
CA SER A 23 -23.12 31.66 -8.16
C SER A 23 -23.56 30.39 -7.42
N GLU A 24 -23.24 29.24 -8.03
CA GLU A 24 -23.00 27.97 -7.33
C GLU A 24 -21.87 28.07 -6.28
N PRO A 25 -21.94 27.33 -5.16
CA PRO A 25 -20.79 26.79 -4.46
C PRO A 25 -20.44 25.40 -5.01
N ALA A 26 -19.83 25.36 -6.20
CA ALA A 26 -19.31 24.12 -6.78
C ALA A 26 -18.02 23.66 -6.06
N SER A 27 -18.12 22.79 -5.04
CA SER A 27 -17.04 21.88 -4.59
C SER A 27 -17.43 21.00 -3.39
N ALA A 28 -18.00 19.81 -3.63
CA ALA A 28 -18.07 18.73 -2.63
C ALA A 28 -18.39 17.33 -3.22
N THR A 29 -17.74 16.89 -4.31
CA THR A 29 -17.98 15.51 -4.81
C THR A 29 -16.83 14.84 -5.60
N THR A 30 -15.70 15.51 -5.79
CA THR A 30 -14.57 14.95 -6.57
C THR A 30 -13.63 14.07 -5.73
N THR A 31 -13.57 14.26 -4.40
CA THR A 31 -12.63 13.55 -3.51
C THR A 31 -12.91 12.04 -3.39
N GLU A 32 -14.15 11.62 -3.63
CA GLU A 32 -14.55 10.20 -3.51
C GLU A 32 -14.20 9.37 -4.76
N ARG A 33 -13.98 10.03 -5.91
CA ARG A 33 -13.71 9.37 -7.19
C ARG A 33 -12.23 8.98 -7.40
N LEU A 34 -11.34 9.41 -6.51
CA LEU A 34 -9.89 9.17 -6.56
C LEU A 34 -9.40 8.05 -5.62
N ARG A 35 -10.30 7.37 -4.90
CA ARG A 35 -9.97 6.20 -4.06
C ARG A 35 -10.26 4.84 -4.70
N ARG A 36 -10.74 4.81 -5.94
CA ARG A 36 -10.96 3.58 -6.70
C ARG A 36 -9.83 3.36 -7.73
N THR A 37 -8.59 3.42 -7.25
CA THR A 37 -7.40 3.01 -8.02
C THR A 37 -7.29 1.49 -8.04
N ASP A 38 -7.52 0.90 -9.21
CA ASP A 38 -6.95 -0.36 -9.70
C ASP A 38 -6.91 -1.59 -8.78
N GLN A 39 -8.09 -2.14 -8.46
CA GLN A 39 -8.21 -3.61 -8.30
C GLN A 39 -7.88 -4.37 -9.61
N ALA A 40 -7.86 -3.68 -10.75
CA ALA A 40 -7.79 -4.25 -12.10
C ALA A 40 -6.41 -4.80 -12.53
N SER A 41 -5.40 -4.87 -11.65
CA SER A 41 -4.02 -5.27 -12.03
C SER A 41 -3.42 -6.42 -11.21
N LEU A 42 -4.19 -7.11 -10.36
CA LEU A 42 -3.70 -8.32 -9.66
C LEU A 42 -3.20 -9.39 -10.66
N ALA A 43 -3.89 -9.59 -11.78
CA ALA A 43 -3.48 -10.54 -12.82
C ALA A 43 -2.16 -10.18 -13.52
N GLN A 44 -1.76 -8.90 -13.53
CA GLN A 44 -0.52 -8.44 -14.17
C GLN A 44 0.69 -8.46 -13.21
N ALA A 45 0.45 -8.60 -11.90
CA ALA A 45 1.47 -8.65 -10.86
C ALA A 45 2.02 -10.06 -10.57
N ILE A 46 1.35 -11.13 -11.03
CA ILE A 46 1.77 -12.51 -10.77
C ILE A 46 2.84 -12.92 -11.81
N PRO A 47 4.04 -13.36 -11.38
CA PRO A 47 5.08 -13.89 -12.27
C PRO A 47 4.61 -15.04 -13.16
N LYS A 48 5.33 -15.30 -14.26
CA LYS A 48 5.09 -16.50 -15.07
C LYS A 48 5.67 -17.74 -14.39
N GLU A 49 6.87 -17.57 -13.84
CA GLU A 49 7.62 -18.56 -13.07
C GLU A 49 7.23 -18.41 -11.58
N LEU A 50 6.69 -19.47 -10.98
CA LEU A 50 6.26 -19.46 -9.57
C LEU A 50 7.36 -19.97 -8.61
N ASP A 51 8.56 -20.17 -9.14
CA ASP A 51 9.71 -20.72 -8.42
C ASP A 51 10.22 -19.69 -7.40
N ALA A 52 9.91 -19.95 -6.12
CA ALA A 52 10.15 -19.05 -4.98
C ALA A 52 9.40 -17.70 -5.06
N VAL A 53 8.06 -17.76 -4.98
CA VAL A 53 7.21 -16.61 -4.68
C VAL A 53 6.58 -16.72 -3.28
N SER A 54 6.24 -15.59 -2.67
CA SER A 54 5.49 -15.51 -1.40
C SER A 54 4.21 -14.70 -1.61
N ILE A 55 3.15 -15.06 -0.89
CA ILE A 55 1.97 -14.21 -0.74
C ILE A 55 2.24 -13.24 0.41
N VAL A 56 2.13 -11.94 0.14
CA VAL A 56 2.19 -10.89 1.16
C VAL A 56 0.78 -10.34 1.39
N VAL A 57 0.39 -10.26 2.66
CA VAL A 57 -0.89 -9.71 3.12
C VAL A 57 -0.63 -8.51 4.01
N LYS A 58 -1.26 -7.38 3.68
CA LYS A 58 -1.33 -6.19 4.52
C LYS A 58 -2.71 -6.12 5.16
N PHE A 59 -2.76 -6.00 6.48
CA PHE A 59 -4.01 -5.70 7.19
C PHE A 59 -4.23 -4.20 7.33
N HIS A 60 -5.50 -3.79 7.35
CA HIS A 60 -5.88 -2.39 7.58
C HIS A 60 -5.42 -1.88 8.96
N GLU A 61 -5.04 -0.61 9.05
CA GLU A 61 -4.69 0.01 10.35
C GLU A 61 -5.87 -0.06 11.34
N GLY A 62 -5.55 -0.26 12.63
CA GLY A 62 -6.53 -0.43 13.72
C GLY A 62 -7.01 -1.86 13.98
N THR A 63 -6.53 -2.85 13.22
CA THR A 63 -6.76 -4.30 13.43
C THR A 63 -5.77 -4.97 14.39
N GLU A 64 -4.66 -4.28 14.69
CA GLU A 64 -3.58 -4.67 15.61
C GLU A 64 -2.95 -6.08 15.41
N VAL A 65 -3.12 -6.69 14.24
CA VAL A 65 -2.79 -8.10 13.96
C VAL A 65 -1.40 -8.52 14.46
N ARG A 66 -1.35 -9.71 15.05
CA ARG A 66 -0.14 -10.35 15.59
C ARG A 66 -0.22 -11.87 15.43
N VAL A 67 0.94 -12.53 15.46
CA VAL A 67 0.99 -14.00 15.50
C VAL A 67 1.10 -14.47 16.94
N GLU A 68 0.16 -15.30 17.37
CA GLU A 68 0.15 -16.01 18.67
C GLU A 68 -0.06 -17.50 18.40
N SER A 69 0.82 -18.37 18.93
CA SER A 69 0.72 -19.82 18.75
C SER A 69 0.51 -20.28 17.30
N ALA A 70 1.23 -19.66 16.36
CA ALA A 70 1.14 -19.87 14.91
C ALA A 70 -0.23 -19.54 14.26
N ARG A 71 -1.09 -18.78 14.95
CA ARG A 71 -2.33 -18.21 14.39
C ARG A 71 -2.26 -16.68 14.36
N LEU A 72 -3.00 -16.07 13.45
CA LEU A 72 -3.21 -14.63 13.47
C LEU A 72 -4.30 -14.29 14.51
N THR A 73 -3.99 -13.36 15.42
CA THR A 73 -4.95 -12.77 16.36
C THR A 73 -4.99 -11.26 16.16
N GLY A 74 -6.18 -10.68 16.34
CA GLY A 74 -6.42 -9.25 16.15
C GLY A 74 -7.18 -8.64 17.32
N ASP A 75 -7.12 -7.31 17.41
CA ASP A 75 -7.96 -6.54 18.33
C ASP A 75 -8.58 -5.35 17.59
N ALA A 76 -9.70 -4.85 18.11
CA ALA A 76 -10.42 -3.73 17.50
C ALA A 76 -10.13 -2.45 18.29
N VAL A 77 -9.11 -1.70 17.86
CA VAL A 77 -8.80 -0.37 18.45
C VAL A 77 -9.61 0.74 17.77
N SER A 78 -10.11 0.50 16.56
CA SER A 78 -10.99 1.41 15.80
C SER A 78 -12.43 0.90 15.76
N SER A 79 -13.40 1.79 15.96
CA SER A 79 -14.84 1.49 16.03
C SER A 79 -15.48 1.04 14.72
N ALA A 80 -14.74 1.03 13.60
CA ALA A 80 -15.26 0.67 12.28
C ALA A 80 -15.53 -0.84 12.10
N ARG A 81 -14.85 -1.72 12.84
CA ARG A 81 -15.03 -3.19 12.78
C ARG A 81 -15.04 -3.80 14.17
N SER A 82 -15.84 -4.86 14.34
CA SER A 82 -15.87 -5.61 15.61
C SER A 82 -14.65 -6.54 15.73
N ARG A 83 -14.18 -6.78 16.96
CA ARG A 83 -13.13 -7.77 17.22
C ARG A 83 -13.51 -9.17 16.72
N ALA A 84 -14.79 -9.54 16.81
CA ALA A 84 -15.29 -10.84 16.35
C ALA A 84 -15.29 -10.99 14.82
N SER A 85 -15.57 -9.92 14.06
CA SER A 85 -15.42 -9.92 12.60
C SER A 85 -13.95 -9.98 12.20
N ILE A 86 -13.09 -9.18 12.84
CA ILE A 86 -11.64 -9.22 12.58
C ILE A 86 -11.09 -10.63 12.83
N GLN A 87 -11.40 -11.26 13.97
CA GLN A 87 -10.89 -12.61 14.24
C GLN A 87 -11.40 -13.65 13.25
N ARG A 88 -12.65 -13.54 12.76
CA ARG A 88 -13.17 -14.44 11.71
C ARG A 88 -12.34 -14.33 10.42
N ASP A 89 -12.04 -13.11 9.99
CA ASP A 89 -11.22 -12.88 8.79
C ASP A 89 -9.80 -13.45 8.99
N LEU A 90 -9.20 -13.26 10.17
CA LEU A 90 -7.88 -13.79 10.51
C LEU A 90 -7.85 -15.31 10.62
N ASP A 91 -8.94 -15.94 11.06
CA ASP A 91 -9.10 -17.38 11.06
C ASP A 91 -9.18 -17.92 9.62
N GLU A 92 -9.86 -17.22 8.69
CA GLU A 92 -9.90 -17.59 7.26
C GLU A 92 -8.53 -17.38 6.57
N VAL A 93 -7.80 -16.30 6.87
CA VAL A 93 -6.40 -16.14 6.39
C VAL A 93 -5.53 -17.28 6.92
N THR A 94 -5.66 -17.63 8.20
CA THR A 94 -4.90 -18.73 8.82
C THR A 94 -5.25 -20.07 8.16
N ALA A 95 -6.54 -20.33 7.89
CA ALA A 95 -7.01 -21.54 7.20
C ALA A 95 -6.52 -21.58 5.73
N THR A 96 -6.48 -20.43 5.06
CA THR A 96 -6.00 -20.28 3.68
C THR A 96 -4.54 -20.68 3.54
N PHE A 97 -3.65 -20.23 4.43
CA PHE A 97 -2.25 -20.68 4.42
C PHE A 97 -2.06 -22.11 4.94
N ALA A 98 -2.87 -22.55 5.92
CA ALA A 98 -2.82 -23.94 6.38
C ALA A 98 -3.18 -24.94 5.27
N ARG A 99 -4.07 -24.59 4.34
CA ARG A 99 -4.42 -25.39 3.15
C ARG A 99 -3.22 -25.65 2.23
N THR A 100 -2.27 -24.71 2.14
CA THR A 100 -1.03 -24.86 1.35
C THR A 100 0.15 -25.38 2.19
N GLY A 101 -0.08 -25.75 3.45
CA GLY A 101 0.95 -26.23 4.37
C GLY A 101 1.91 -25.14 4.85
N THR A 102 1.56 -23.86 4.70
CA THR A 102 2.37 -22.72 5.14
C THR A 102 1.66 -21.93 6.26
N ARG A 103 2.30 -20.86 6.73
CA ARG A 103 1.79 -20.00 7.79
C ARG A 103 2.19 -18.56 7.52
N ALA A 104 1.37 -17.62 7.98
CA ALA A 104 1.71 -16.21 8.01
C ALA A 104 2.81 -15.94 9.03
N GLU A 105 3.87 -15.26 8.62
CA GLU A 105 4.93 -14.71 9.48
C GLU A 105 5.07 -13.19 9.25
N PRO A 106 5.55 -12.40 10.22
CA PRO A 106 5.79 -10.97 9.99
C PRO A 106 6.84 -10.75 8.90
N LEU A 107 6.49 -9.99 7.85
CA LEU A 107 7.39 -9.67 6.74
C LEU A 107 8.65 -8.93 7.22
N PHE A 108 8.46 -7.95 8.09
CA PHE A 108 9.55 -7.18 8.67
C PHE A 108 10.05 -7.84 9.96
N ARG A 109 11.24 -8.44 9.91
CA ARG A 109 11.88 -9.14 11.05
C ARG A 109 12.43 -8.20 12.15
N VAL A 110 12.07 -6.90 12.11
CA VAL A 110 12.39 -5.89 13.11
C VAL A 110 11.33 -5.92 14.23
N PRO A 111 11.68 -5.80 15.52
CA PRO A 111 10.70 -5.83 16.60
C PRO A 111 9.57 -4.80 16.43
N ARG A 112 8.31 -5.19 16.68
CA ARG A 112 7.12 -4.33 16.51
C ARG A 112 7.20 -3.00 17.28
N SER A 113 7.79 -3.02 18.48
CA SER A 113 8.06 -1.80 19.26
C SER A 113 9.02 -0.84 18.55
N ARG A 114 10.01 -1.35 17.81
CA ARG A 114 10.94 -0.56 17.01
C ARG A 114 10.30 -0.05 15.73
N LEU A 115 9.47 -0.86 15.05
CA LEU A 115 8.69 -0.41 13.90
C LEU A 115 7.76 0.76 14.28
N LYS A 116 7.06 0.67 15.42
CA LYS A 116 6.24 1.76 15.97
C LYS A 116 7.04 3.04 16.22
N GLN A 117 8.21 2.95 16.89
CA GLN A 117 9.10 4.10 17.08
C GLN A 117 9.58 4.73 15.76
N LEU A 118 9.81 3.92 14.72
CA LEU A 118 10.24 4.40 13.40
C LEU A 118 9.09 5.12 12.68
N LYS A 119 7.85 4.60 12.74
CA LYS A 119 6.64 5.29 12.27
C LYS A 119 6.47 6.62 12.98
N GLU A 120 6.37 6.64 14.31
CA GLU A 120 6.19 7.87 15.11
C GLU A 120 7.30 8.92 14.88
N ARG A 121 8.55 8.49 14.68
CA ARG A 121 9.66 9.38 14.33
C ARG A 121 9.51 9.93 12.91
N GLY A 122 9.18 9.09 11.93
CA GLY A 122 9.02 9.50 10.55
C GLY A 122 7.85 10.47 10.37
N GLU A 123 6.70 10.17 10.99
CA GLU A 123 5.51 11.03 10.96
C GLU A 123 5.79 12.41 11.56
N ARG A 124 6.50 12.46 12.70
CA ARG A 124 6.95 13.73 13.31
C ARG A 124 7.91 14.53 12.44
N LEU A 125 8.79 13.88 11.68
CA LEU A 125 9.77 14.54 10.81
C LEU A 125 9.17 14.99 9.47
N THR A 126 8.17 14.28 8.96
CA THR A 126 7.57 14.52 7.64
C THR A 126 6.22 15.24 7.68
N ALA A 127 5.63 15.38 8.88
CA ALA A 127 4.27 15.87 9.10
C ALA A 127 3.19 15.14 8.26
N ARG A 128 3.45 13.87 7.92
CA ARG A 128 2.57 13.02 7.11
C ARG A 128 2.39 11.66 7.80
N PRO A 129 1.20 11.05 7.75
CA PRO A 129 1.00 9.69 8.25
C PRO A 129 1.83 8.70 7.44
N LEU A 130 2.37 7.68 8.12
CA LEU A 130 3.14 6.60 7.51
C LEU A 130 2.46 5.25 7.76
N ALA A 131 2.61 4.31 6.84
CA ALA A 131 2.05 2.98 7.00
C ALA A 131 2.67 2.23 8.19
N ASP A 132 1.84 1.56 9.00
CA ASP A 132 2.32 0.63 10.02
C ASP A 132 2.87 -0.65 9.38
N LEU A 133 4.20 -0.74 9.30
CA LEU A 133 4.92 -1.89 8.75
C LEU A 133 4.71 -3.17 9.56
N SER A 134 4.22 -3.10 10.81
CA SER A 134 3.93 -4.30 11.61
C SER A 134 2.66 -5.05 11.20
N LEU A 135 1.89 -4.50 10.27
CA LEU A 135 0.67 -5.10 9.70
C LEU A 135 0.90 -5.88 8.40
N TYR A 136 2.16 -6.05 7.99
CA TYR A 136 2.55 -6.84 6.81
C TYR A 136 3.02 -8.23 7.21
N PHE A 137 2.39 -9.25 6.63
CA PHE A 137 2.71 -10.65 6.84
C PHE A 137 3.00 -11.33 5.50
N GLU A 138 3.89 -12.32 5.52
CA GLU A 138 4.25 -13.14 4.37
C GLU A 138 3.97 -14.62 4.65
N ALA A 139 3.62 -15.36 3.61
CA ALA A 139 3.60 -16.82 3.60
C ALA A 139 4.20 -17.31 2.28
N PRO A 140 5.18 -18.25 2.29
CA PRO A 140 5.68 -18.84 1.06
C PRO A 140 4.56 -19.50 0.25
N TRP A 141 4.64 -19.42 -1.08
CA TRP A 141 3.76 -20.17 -1.96
C TRP A 141 4.38 -21.54 -2.26
N THR A 142 3.59 -22.60 -2.06
CA THR A 142 3.98 -24.01 -2.23
C THR A 142 3.14 -24.73 -3.29
N GLY A 143 2.07 -24.10 -3.79
CA GLY A 143 1.25 -24.63 -4.87
C GLY A 143 1.95 -24.53 -6.23
N THR A 144 1.53 -25.33 -7.19
CA THR A 144 2.14 -25.39 -8.53
C THR A 144 1.32 -24.67 -9.60
N SER A 145 0.09 -24.25 -9.29
CA SER A 145 -0.82 -23.63 -10.25
C SER A 145 -0.95 -22.12 -10.07
N ARG A 146 -0.83 -21.39 -11.18
CA ARG A 146 -1.10 -19.95 -11.24
C ARG A 146 -2.57 -19.61 -10.94
N SER A 147 -3.51 -20.39 -11.46
CA SER A 147 -4.94 -20.14 -11.22
C SER A 147 -5.36 -20.41 -9.78
N GLU A 148 -4.63 -21.31 -9.10
CA GLU A 148 -4.81 -21.56 -7.67
C GLU A 148 -4.29 -20.38 -6.84
N LEU A 149 -3.12 -19.84 -7.20
CA LEU A 149 -2.56 -18.62 -6.60
C LEU A 149 -3.48 -17.40 -6.81
N GLU A 150 -4.00 -17.22 -8.03
CA GLU A 150 -4.99 -16.18 -8.37
C GLU A 150 -6.24 -16.29 -7.47
N ALA A 151 -6.82 -17.49 -7.33
CA ALA A 151 -7.97 -17.72 -6.46
C ALA A 151 -7.67 -17.50 -4.96
N HIS A 152 -6.47 -17.83 -4.49
CA HIS A 152 -6.06 -17.53 -3.11
C HIS A 152 -5.93 -16.02 -2.87
N LEU A 153 -5.37 -15.27 -3.83
CA LEU A 153 -5.25 -13.81 -3.73
C LEU A 153 -6.62 -13.13 -3.79
N GLU A 154 -7.53 -13.58 -4.65
CA GLU A 154 -8.89 -13.05 -4.73
C GLU A 154 -9.64 -13.30 -3.41
N ALA A 155 -9.57 -14.53 -2.87
CA ALA A 155 -10.18 -14.86 -1.58
C ALA A 155 -9.62 -14.02 -0.42
N LEU A 156 -8.31 -13.78 -0.39
CA LEU A 156 -7.67 -12.93 0.65
C LEU A 156 -8.05 -11.45 0.50
N ASN A 157 -8.08 -10.91 -0.72
CA ASN A 157 -8.48 -9.52 -0.99
C ASN A 157 -9.98 -9.26 -0.79
N ALA A 158 -10.80 -10.30 -0.70
CA ALA A 158 -12.24 -10.19 -0.41
C ALA A 158 -12.57 -10.05 1.09
N LEU A 159 -11.58 -10.16 1.99
CA LEU A 159 -11.77 -10.07 3.44
C LEU A 159 -11.70 -8.62 3.93
N ASP A 160 -12.74 -8.14 4.63
CA ASP A 160 -12.86 -6.75 5.12
C ASP A 160 -11.69 -6.27 6.02
N SER A 161 -10.96 -7.20 6.65
CA SER A 161 -9.78 -6.88 7.47
C SER A 161 -8.47 -6.76 6.69
N VAL A 162 -8.40 -7.31 5.48
CA VAL A 162 -7.24 -7.22 4.57
C VAL A 162 -7.35 -5.94 3.77
N GLU A 163 -6.27 -5.16 3.72
CA GLU A 163 -6.18 -3.98 2.86
C GLU A 163 -5.73 -4.35 1.44
N ILE A 164 -4.76 -5.25 1.34
CA ILE A 164 -4.30 -5.84 0.07
C ILE A 164 -3.55 -7.16 0.32
N ALA A 165 -3.75 -8.13 -0.56
CA ALA A 165 -2.91 -9.32 -0.71
C ALA A 165 -2.30 -9.35 -2.12
N TYR A 166 -1.00 -9.60 -2.23
CA TYR A 166 -0.26 -9.61 -3.50
C TYR A 166 0.87 -10.65 -3.50
N VAL A 167 1.42 -10.95 -4.67
CA VAL A 167 2.59 -11.84 -4.83
C VAL A 167 3.86 -11.02 -4.75
N GLN A 168 4.79 -11.43 -3.90
CA GLN A 168 6.16 -10.94 -3.89
C GLN A 168 7.10 -12.05 -4.39
N PRO A 169 7.78 -11.86 -5.53
CA PRO A 169 8.87 -12.75 -5.96
C PRO A 169 10.02 -12.73 -4.96
N ALA A 170 10.74 -13.84 -4.81
CA ALA A 170 12.00 -13.84 -4.08
C ALA A 170 12.98 -12.81 -4.68
N PRO A 171 13.75 -12.08 -3.84
CA PRO A 171 14.77 -11.17 -4.33
C PRO A 171 15.82 -11.91 -5.16
N GLN A 172 15.86 -11.64 -6.46
CA GLN A 172 16.92 -12.16 -7.31
C GLN A 172 18.21 -11.42 -6.97
N THR A 173 19.27 -12.18 -6.65
CA THR A 173 20.62 -11.59 -6.60
C THR A 173 20.99 -11.23 -8.04
N PRO A 174 21.34 -9.97 -8.35
CA PRO A 174 21.73 -9.62 -9.70
C PRO A 174 22.95 -10.46 -10.09
N ALA A 175 22.88 -11.11 -11.24
CA ALA A 175 24.05 -11.74 -11.84
C ALA A 175 25.04 -10.63 -12.19
N ILE A 176 26.01 -10.37 -11.31
CA ILE A 176 27.16 -9.54 -11.64
C ILE A 176 27.92 -10.32 -12.72
N PRO A 177 28.01 -9.82 -13.97
CA PRO A 177 28.81 -10.49 -14.97
C PRO A 177 30.24 -10.52 -14.47
N VAL A 178 30.84 -11.71 -14.41
CA VAL A 178 32.28 -11.85 -14.19
C VAL A 178 32.94 -11.43 -15.49
N LEU A 179 33.12 -10.12 -15.66
CA LEU A 179 33.87 -9.54 -16.76
C LEU A 179 35.29 -10.09 -16.67
N ASP A 180 35.78 -10.64 -17.78
CA ASP A 180 37.20 -10.92 -17.92
C ASP A 180 37.98 -9.59 -17.77
N GLN A 181 39.19 -9.62 -17.24
CA GLN A 181 40.02 -8.42 -17.11
C GLN A 181 40.26 -7.74 -18.48
N ALA A 182 40.20 -8.51 -19.57
CA ALA A 182 40.21 -7.99 -20.94
C ALA A 182 38.94 -7.20 -21.32
N GLU A 183 37.75 -7.59 -20.86
CA GLU A 183 36.52 -6.81 -21.05
C GLU A 183 36.48 -5.58 -20.15
N VAL A 184 36.94 -5.67 -18.91
CA VAL A 184 37.08 -4.51 -18.02
C VAL A 184 38.05 -3.48 -18.61
N ALA A 185 39.16 -3.93 -19.21
CA ALA A 185 40.09 -3.05 -19.93
C ALA A 185 39.52 -2.45 -21.23
N SER A 186 38.49 -3.07 -21.81
CA SER A 186 37.78 -2.58 -23.00
C SER A 186 36.61 -1.65 -22.65
N SER A 187 36.19 -1.62 -21.37
CA SER A 187 35.21 -0.67 -20.82
C SER A 187 35.77 0.76 -20.83
N THR A 188 35.69 1.40 -22.00
CA THR A 188 36.05 2.79 -22.19
C THR A 188 34.96 3.67 -21.57
N THR A 189 34.97 3.78 -20.23
CA THR A 189 34.25 4.84 -19.53
C THR A 189 34.75 6.16 -20.12
N PRO A 190 33.89 7.00 -20.73
CA PRO A 190 34.37 8.19 -21.42
C PRO A 190 35.07 9.12 -20.43
N ASP A 191 36.29 9.54 -20.76
CA ASP A 191 37.00 10.51 -19.94
C ASP A 191 36.37 11.91 -20.14
N PHE A 192 35.58 12.31 -19.16
CA PHE A 192 34.99 13.65 -19.11
C PHE A 192 35.88 14.66 -18.39
N THR A 193 37.10 14.33 -17.95
CA THR A 193 37.99 15.24 -17.20
C THR A 193 38.24 16.54 -17.97
N ALA A 194 38.44 16.47 -19.28
CA ALA A 194 38.58 17.64 -20.15
C ALA A 194 37.32 18.52 -20.27
N LEU A 195 36.14 18.04 -19.86
CA LEU A 195 34.88 18.80 -19.82
C LEU A 195 34.52 19.30 -18.41
N GLN A 196 35.25 18.92 -17.37
CA GLN A 196 34.92 19.28 -15.98
C GLN A 196 35.30 20.73 -15.61
N GLY A 197 36.01 21.44 -16.50
CA GLY A 197 36.24 22.89 -16.37
C GLY A 197 37.13 23.33 -15.21
N TYR A 198 37.74 22.38 -14.48
CA TYR A 198 38.71 22.69 -13.44
C TYR A 198 39.94 23.37 -14.07
N VAL A 199 40.26 24.56 -13.57
CA VAL A 199 41.56 25.20 -13.79
C VAL A 199 42.61 24.37 -13.04
N GLU A 200 43.83 24.28 -13.58
CA GLU A 200 44.95 23.62 -12.87
C GLU A 200 45.08 24.18 -11.45
N ASP A 201 45.38 23.27 -10.52
CA ASP A 201 45.39 23.51 -9.07
C ASP A 201 46.18 24.77 -8.73
N ASP A 202 45.47 25.84 -8.34
CA ASP A 202 46.13 27.00 -7.78
C ASP A 202 46.74 26.58 -6.44
N ALA A 203 47.86 27.16 -6.02
CA ALA A 203 48.58 26.68 -4.83
C ALA A 203 47.77 26.77 -3.51
N ASN A 204 46.52 27.25 -3.55
CA ASN A 204 45.57 27.36 -2.45
C ASN A 204 44.30 26.50 -2.63
N GLY A 205 44.17 25.72 -3.71
CA GLY A 205 43.23 24.61 -3.86
C GLY A 205 41.78 24.94 -4.25
N ILE A 206 41.48 26.13 -4.78
CA ILE A 206 40.16 26.48 -5.36
C ILE A 206 40.34 27.41 -6.57
N GLY A 207 40.59 26.82 -7.74
CA GLY A 207 40.70 27.56 -9.01
C GLY A 207 39.38 28.23 -9.42
N VAL A 208 39.37 29.56 -9.48
CA VAL A 208 38.31 30.36 -10.13
C VAL A 208 38.96 31.27 -11.17
N SER A 209 38.49 31.22 -12.42
CA SER A 209 38.95 32.12 -13.47
C SER A 209 38.53 33.56 -13.19
N VAL A 210 39.50 34.45 -12.99
CA VAL A 210 39.27 35.90 -12.99
C VAL A 210 39.04 36.36 -14.43
N ALA A 211 38.09 37.27 -14.61
CA ALA A 211 37.53 37.70 -15.91
C ALA A 211 38.53 38.40 -16.85
#